data_AF-A0A925XTM8-F1
#
_entry.id   AF-A0A925XTM8-F1
#
_cell.length_a   1.000
_cell.length_b   1.000
_cell.length_c   1.000
_cell.angle_alpha   90.00
_cell.angle_beta   90.00
_cell.angle_gamma   90.00
#
_symmetry.space_group_name_H-M   'P 1'
#
loop_
_entity.id
_entity.type
_entity.pdbx_description
1 polymer ?
#
loop_
_entity_poly.entity_id
_entity_poly.type
_entity_poly.pdbx_seq_one_letter_code
_entity_poly.pdbx_strand_id
1 'polypeptide(L)'
;MVPKSRFKSDISEAIYSSAAALHKVGAIDKATMRDFDTRHLVVPSVIEPAEIKELRERNHVSQPVFARYLNTSESTVEKWETGAKKPSGMALKLLTIVQKHGLQVLE
;
A
#
# COMPACT_ATOMS: atom_id res chain seq x y z
N MET A 1 22.67 -0.11 8.69
CA MET A 1 21.77 1.01 8.38
C MET A 1 20.47 0.44 7.85
N VAL A 2 19.34 0.77 8.47
CA VAL A 2 18.01 0.37 7.98
C VAL A 2 17.64 1.32 6.83
N PRO A 3 17.15 0.84 5.68
CA PRO A 3 16.80 1.71 4.57
C PRO A 3 15.62 2.62 4.92
N LYS A 4 15.79 3.92 4.67
CA LYS A 4 14.85 5.04 4.92
C LYS A 4 13.46 4.90 4.27
N SER A 5 13.23 3.91 3.40
CA SER A 5 12.04 3.84 2.52
C SER A 5 10.78 3.26 3.18
N ARG A 6 10.87 2.78 4.43
CA ARG A 6 9.75 2.09 5.10
C ARG A 6 8.84 3.02 5.91
N PHE A 7 9.29 4.22 6.28
CA PHE A 7 8.57 5.13 7.18
C PHE A 7 8.14 6.42 6.47
N LYS A 8 7.02 7.01 6.91
CA LYS A 8 6.40 8.20 6.29
C LYS A 8 7.12 9.51 6.61
N SER A 9 7.90 9.57 7.69
CA SER A 9 8.64 10.74 8.15
C SER A 9 9.78 10.34 9.10
N ASP A 10 10.77 11.22 9.26
CA ASP A 10 11.89 11.03 10.19
C ASP A 10 11.39 10.88 11.65
N ILE A 11 10.33 11.60 12.03
CA ILE A 11 9.69 11.48 13.36
C ILE A 11 9.07 10.09 13.52
N SER A 12 8.36 9.58 12.50
CA SER A 12 7.76 8.25 12.54
C SER A 12 8.83 7.16 12.68
N GLU A 13 9.97 7.33 12.02
CA GLU A 13 11.11 6.42 12.13
C GLU A 13 11.73 6.45 13.53
N ALA A 14 11.93 7.65 14.09
CA ALA A 14 12.49 7.81 15.44
C ALA A 14 11.58 7.20 16.53
N ILE A 15 10.27 7.41 16.45
CA ILE A 15 9.30 6.83 17.38
C ILE A 15 9.33 5.29 17.27
N TYR A 16 9.31 4.75 16.05
CA TYR A 16 9.37 3.30 15.84
C TYR A 16 10.67 2.69 16.38
N SER A 17 11.81 3.31 16.08
CA SER A 17 13.12 2.87 16.57
C SER A 17 13.20 2.86 18.09
N SER A 18 12.59 3.84 18.75
CA SER A 18 12.57 3.93 20.22
C SER A 18 11.74 2.80 20.84
N ALA A 19 10.53 2.55 20.30
CA ALA A 19 9.71 1.42 20.72
C ALA A 19 10.43 0.07 20.50
N ALA A 20 11.05 -0.12 19.34
CA ALA A 20 11.83 -1.32 19.04
C ALA A 20 13.00 -1.54 20.01
N ALA A 21 13.70 -0.46 20.40
CA ALA A 21 14.78 -0.52 21.39
C ALA A 21 14.26 -0.93 22.79
N LEU A 22 13.13 -0.35 23.23
CA LEU A 22 12.49 -0.68 24.50
C LEU A 22 12.06 -2.16 24.54
N HIS A 23 11.51 -2.68 23.45
CA HIS A 23 11.16 -4.09 23.37
C HIS A 23 12.39 -5.00 23.40
N LYS A 24 13.46 -4.61 22.70
CA LYS A 24 14.71 -5.38 22.67
C LYS A 24 15.34 -5.55 24.06
N VAL A 25 15.22 -4.53 24.92
CA VAL A 25 15.73 -4.59 26.31
C VAL A 25 14.69 -5.14 27.30
N GLY A 26 13.52 -5.57 26.82
CA GLY A 26 12.44 -6.14 27.64
C GLY A 26 11.65 -5.12 28.47
N ALA A 27 11.84 -3.82 28.22
CA ALA A 27 11.10 -2.76 28.92
C ALA A 27 9.62 -2.70 28.51
N ILE A 28 9.29 -3.18 27.31
CA ILE A 28 7.92 -3.42 26.86
C ILE A 28 7.81 -4.83 26.30
N ASP A 29 6.63 -5.43 26.45
CA ASP A 29 6.38 -6.79 26.00
C ASP A 29 5.92 -6.87 24.53
N LYS A 30 5.81 -8.10 24.03
CA LYS A 30 5.37 -8.36 22.66
C LYS A 30 3.94 -7.89 22.40
N ALA A 31 3.07 -7.93 23.42
CA ALA A 31 1.69 -7.48 23.30
C ALA A 31 1.63 -5.96 23.05
N THR A 32 2.40 -5.20 23.82
CA THR A 32 2.55 -3.74 23.70
C THR A 32 3.15 -3.35 22.36
N MET A 33 4.18 -4.05 21.87
CA MET A 33 4.72 -3.80 20.53
C MET A 33 3.71 -4.07 19.41
N ARG A 34 2.91 -5.13 19.54
CA ARG A 34 1.88 -5.44 18.53
C ARG A 34 0.77 -4.39 18.52
N ASP A 35 0.34 -3.91 19.68
CA ASP A 35 -0.62 -2.82 19.79
C ASP A 35 -0.07 -1.52 19.17
N PHE A 36 1.19 -1.20 19.47
CA PHE A 36 1.91 -0.08 18.84
C PHE A 36 1.90 -0.19 17.31
N ASP A 37 2.34 -1.33 16.75
CA ASP A 37 2.35 -1.57 15.30
C ASP A 37 0.95 -1.39 14.69
N THR A 38 -0.08 -1.91 15.36
CA THR A 38 -1.46 -1.87 14.87
C THR A 38 -2.01 -0.45 14.81
N ARG A 39 -1.73 0.37 15.83
CA ARG A 39 -2.15 1.78 15.89
C ARG A 39 -1.45 2.65 14.84
N HIS A 40 -0.31 2.20 14.33
CA HIS A 40 0.44 2.88 13.29
C HIS A 40 0.24 2.30 11.88
N LEU A 41 -0.72 1.38 11.70
CA LEU A 41 -1.09 0.88 10.38
C LEU A 41 -1.73 1.99 9.55
N VAL A 42 -1.16 2.21 8.36
CA VAL A 42 -1.68 3.16 7.40
C VAL A 42 -2.79 2.49 6.59
N VAL A 43 -4.02 2.97 6.81
CA VAL A 43 -5.14 2.68 5.91
C VAL A 43 -4.90 3.40 4.58
N PRO A 44 -4.94 2.69 3.45
CA PRO A 44 -4.86 3.33 2.14
C PRO A 44 -6.01 4.32 1.95
N SER A 45 -5.70 5.50 1.41
CA SER A 45 -6.74 6.44 0.95
C SER A 45 -7.48 5.85 -0.24
N VAL A 46 -8.71 6.32 -0.46
CA VAL A 46 -9.45 6.04 -1.70
C VAL A 46 -8.62 6.55 -2.88
N ILE A 47 -8.60 5.78 -3.96
CA ILE A 47 -8.02 6.18 -5.25
C ILE A 47 -9.20 6.50 -6.17
N GLU A 48 -9.17 7.68 -6.77
CA GLU A 48 -10.20 8.16 -7.69
C GLU A 48 -10.11 7.45 -9.06
N PRO A 49 -11.23 7.32 -9.81
CA PRO A 49 -11.24 6.61 -11.10
C PRO A 49 -10.17 7.10 -12.09
N ALA A 50 -9.95 8.41 -12.17
CA ALA A 50 -8.93 9.01 -13.02
C ALA A 50 -7.51 8.58 -12.63
N GLU A 51 -7.22 8.49 -11.32
CA GLU A 51 -5.92 8.05 -10.83
C GLU A 51 -5.63 6.59 -11.15
N ILE A 52 -6.65 5.73 -11.20
CA ILE A 52 -6.52 4.32 -11.61
C ILE A 52 -6.11 4.24 -13.08
N LYS A 53 -6.77 5.02 -13.93
CA LYS A 53 -6.45 5.10 -15.35
C LYS A 53 -5.03 5.62 -15.58
N GLU A 54 -4.67 6.71 -14.90
CA GLU A 54 -3.31 7.27 -14.95
C GLU A 54 -2.27 6.28 -14.43
N LEU A 55 -2.57 5.53 -13.37
CA LEU A 55 -1.68 4.51 -12.86
C LEU A 55 -1.40 3.43 -13.92
N ARG A 56 -2.44 2.95 -14.59
CA ARG A 56 -2.31 1.98 -15.68
C ARG A 56 -1.47 2.54 -16.83
N GLU A 57 -1.78 3.76 -17.28
CA GLU A 57 -1.11 4.40 -18.42
C GLU A 57 0.36 4.71 -18.16
N ARG A 58 0.70 5.14 -16.93
CA ARG A 58 2.10 5.34 -16.51
C ARG A 58 2.91 4.05 -16.46
N ASN A 59 2.26 2.89 -16.31
CA ASN A 59 2.91 1.59 -16.40
C ASN A 59 2.89 1.02 -17.83
N HIS A 60 2.41 1.77 -18.83
CA HIS A 60 2.42 1.40 -20.25
C HIS A 60 1.75 0.07 -20.58
N VAL A 61 0.66 -0.26 -19.88
CA VAL A 61 -0.10 -1.50 -20.10
C VAL A 61 -1.55 -1.23 -20.50
N SER A 62 -2.13 -2.17 -21.25
CA SER A 62 -3.56 -2.15 -21.61
C SER A 62 -4.43 -2.58 -20.41
N GLN A 63 -5.74 -2.31 -20.46
CA GLN A 63 -6.68 -2.74 -19.40
C GLN A 63 -6.65 -4.26 -19.16
N PRO A 64 -6.65 -5.15 -20.18
CA PRO A 64 -6.52 -6.59 -19.97
C PRO A 64 -5.23 -7.00 -19.26
N VAL A 65 -4.10 -6.39 -19.64
CA VAL A 65 -2.79 -6.71 -19.04
C VAL A 65 -2.74 -6.25 -17.59
N PHE A 66 -3.20 -5.03 -17.32
CA PHE A 66 -3.29 -4.49 -15.97
C PHE A 66 -4.20 -5.34 -15.06
N ALA A 67 -5.34 -5.79 -15.59
CA ALA A 67 -6.23 -6.69 -14.89
C ALA A 67 -5.55 -8.01 -14.52
N ARG A 68 -4.71 -8.55 -15.41
CA ARG A 68 -3.96 -9.80 -15.17
C ARG A 68 -2.93 -9.64 -14.05
N TYR A 69 -2.18 -8.52 -14.02
CA TYR A 69 -1.29 -8.19 -12.91
C TYR A 69 -2.03 -8.11 -11.57
N LEU A 70 -3.22 -7.48 -11.57
CA LEU A 70 -4.03 -7.31 -10.37
C LEU A 70 -4.89 -8.54 -10.01
N ASN A 71 -4.73 -9.65 -10.75
CA ASN A 71 -5.53 -10.86 -10.63
C ASN A 71 -7.05 -10.59 -10.59
N THR A 72 -7.53 -9.79 -11.54
CA THR A 72 -8.95 -9.45 -11.70
C THR A 72 -9.37 -9.46 -13.18
N SER A 73 -10.63 -9.13 -13.47
CA SER A 73 -11.14 -9.07 -14.84
C SER A 73 -10.94 -7.69 -15.47
N GLU A 74 -10.80 -7.64 -16.79
CA GLU A 74 -10.77 -6.38 -17.55
C GLU A 74 -12.00 -5.50 -17.24
N SER A 75 -13.20 -6.10 -17.21
CA SER A 75 -14.43 -5.39 -16.86
C SER A 75 -14.40 -4.80 -15.44
N THR A 76 -13.66 -5.40 -14.51
CA THR A 76 -13.45 -4.83 -13.17
C THR A 76 -12.61 -3.56 -13.26
N VAL A 77 -11.50 -3.61 -14.01
CA VAL A 77 -10.61 -2.44 -14.23
C VAL A 77 -11.37 -1.32 -14.94
N GLU A 78 -12.12 -1.63 -16.00
CA GLU A 78 -12.97 -0.67 -16.70
C GLU A 78 -13.98 0.00 -15.75
N LYS A 79 -14.67 -0.77 -14.91
CA LYS A 79 -15.61 -0.23 -13.92
C LYS A 79 -14.94 0.64 -12.86
N TRP A 80 -13.68 0.36 -12.53
CA TRP A 80 -12.89 1.21 -11.64
C TRP A 80 -12.48 2.52 -12.31
N GLU A 81 -11.99 2.47 -13.55
CA GLU A 81 -11.56 3.65 -14.32
C GLU A 81 -12.74 4.57 -14.70
N THR A 82 -13.94 4.01 -14.86
CA THR A 82 -15.18 4.77 -15.13
C THR A 82 -15.91 5.22 -13.87
N GLY A 83 -15.50 4.75 -12.69
CA GLY A 83 -16.17 5.03 -11.42
C GLY A 83 -17.48 4.28 -11.19
N ALA A 84 -17.89 3.40 -12.10
CA ALA A 84 -19.06 2.53 -11.94
C ALA A 84 -18.94 1.58 -10.73
N LYS A 85 -17.70 1.22 -10.35
CA LYS A 85 -17.39 0.54 -9.09
C LYS A 85 -16.13 1.16 -8.47
N LYS A 86 -16.02 1.06 -7.15
CA LYS A 86 -14.82 1.47 -6.41
C LYS A 86 -14.02 0.25 -5.94
N PRO A 87 -12.68 0.25 -6.08
CA PRO A 87 -11.85 -0.78 -5.46
C PRO A 87 -11.95 -0.68 -3.94
N SER A 88 -12.00 -1.82 -3.25
CA SER A 88 -12.09 -1.88 -1.79
C SER A 88 -11.18 -2.97 -1.23
N GLY A 89 -10.89 -2.88 0.08
CA GLY A 89 -10.09 -3.87 0.80
C GLY A 89 -8.75 -4.16 0.13
N MET A 90 -8.56 -5.41 -0.31
CA MET A 90 -7.33 -5.88 -0.94
C MET A 90 -7.03 -5.18 -2.26
N ALA A 91 -8.04 -4.90 -3.09
CA ALA A 91 -7.84 -4.24 -4.38
C ALA A 91 -7.29 -2.82 -4.19
N LEU A 92 -7.85 -2.07 -3.24
CA LEU A 92 -7.36 -0.72 -2.91
C LEU A 92 -5.91 -0.76 -2.37
N LYS A 93 -5.62 -1.74 -1.51
CA LYS A 93 -4.26 -1.94 -0.99
C LYS A 93 -3.26 -2.25 -2.11
N LEU A 94 -3.64 -3.12 -3.06
CA LEU A 94 -2.79 -3.51 -4.18
C LEU A 94 -2.52 -2.34 -5.12
N LEU A 95 -3.56 -1.56 -5.48
CA LEU A 95 -3.41 -0.35 -6.28
C LEU A 95 -2.48 0.68 -5.60
N THR A 96 -2.56 0.81 -4.27
CA THR A 96 -1.67 1.70 -3.50
C THR A 96 -0.21 1.21 -3.53
N ILE A 97 0.00 -0.10 -3.47
CA ILE A 97 1.34 -0.70 -3.59
C ILE A 97 1.92 -0.43 -4.98
N VAL A 98 1.12 -0.64 -6.03
CA VAL A 98 1.52 -0.35 -7.43
C VAL A 98 1.78 1.14 -7.63
N GLN A 99 0.98 2.03 -7.04
CA GLN A 99 1.20 3.48 -7.10
C GLN A 99 2.54 3.90 -6.49
N LYS A 100 2.97 3.23 -5.42
CA LYS A 100 4.21 3.54 -4.70
C LYS A 100 5.44 2.87 -5.32
N HIS A 101 5.30 1.66 -5.86
CA HIS A 101 6.43 0.80 -6.21
C HIS A 101 6.50 0.42 -7.70
N GLY A 102 5.49 0.78 -8.49
CA GLY A 102 5.38 0.34 -9.88
C GLY A 102 4.68 -1.02 -9.99
N LEU A 103 4.30 -1.39 -11.22
CA LEU A 103 3.58 -2.63 -11.50
C LEU A 103 4.46 -3.89 -11.36
N GLN A 104 5.78 -3.73 -11.49
CA GLN A 104 6.75 -4.84 -11.43
C GLN A 104 6.80 -5.54 -10.07
N VAL A 105 6.29 -4.91 -9.01
CA VAL A 105 6.19 -5.54 -7.68
C VAL A 105 5.20 -6.71 -7.65
N LEU A 106 4.41 -6.88 -8.71
CA LEU A 106 3.42 -7.94 -8.87
C LEU A 106 3.88 -9.06 -9.82
N GLU A 107 5.13 -9.01 -10.30
CA GLU A 107 5.76 -10.09 -11.09
C GLU A 107 6.28 -11.24 -10.21
#